data_AF-A0A3B9INZ1-F1
#
_entry.id   AF-A0A3B9INZ1-F1
#
_cell.length_a   1.000
_cell.length_b   1.000
_cell.length_c   1.000
_cell.angle_alpha   90.00
_cell.angle_beta   90.00
_cell.angle_gamma   90.00
#
_symmetry.space_group_name_H-M   'P 1'
#
loop_
_entity.id
_entity.type
_entity.pdbx_description
1 polymer ?
#
loop_
_entity_poly.entity_id
_entity_poly.type
_entity_poly.pdbx_seq_one_letter_code
_entity_poly.pdbx_strand_id
1 'polypeptide(L)'
;APAALPALAVTDTLKRGEAMTVAGTVSRDGLWRAQTPQGARLDLLLAAHRAAAGYTLPYALTDDAAVMEAAGHAVRLVDGDEAA
;
A
#
# COMPACT_ATOMS: atom_id res chain seq x y z
N ALA A 1 9.55 11.34 -5.05
CA ALA A 1 8.13 11.16 -4.70
C ALA A 1 7.85 11.90 -3.39
N PRO A 2 6.64 12.46 -3.18
CA PRO A 2 6.26 13.12 -1.92
C PRO A 2 6.10 12.16 -0.72
N ALA A 3 5.97 10.86 -0.96
CA ALA A 3 5.92 9.81 0.05
C ALA A 3 6.76 8.59 -0.35
N ALA A 4 7.09 7.73 0.62
CA ALA A 4 7.83 6.49 0.43
C ALA A 4 7.47 5.45 1.50
N LEU A 5 7.60 4.17 1.13
CA LEU A 5 7.56 3.04 2.07
C LEU A 5 8.65 2.01 1.73
N PRO A 6 9.24 1.34 2.75
CA PRO A 6 10.03 0.14 2.54
C PRO A 6 9.13 -1.00 2.09
N ALA A 7 9.57 -1.79 1.12
CA ALA A 7 8.80 -2.91 0.62
C ALA A 7 9.68 -4.08 0.15
N LEU A 8 9.12 -5.28 0.24
CA LEU A 8 9.76 -6.52 -0.18
C LEU A 8 8.98 -7.12 -1.35
N ALA A 9 9.65 -7.54 -2.42
CA ALA A 9 8.98 -8.19 -3.54
C ALA A 9 8.25 -9.46 -3.07
N VAL A 10 7.05 -9.72 -3.58
CA VAL A 10 6.34 -10.96 -3.25
C VAL A 10 7.04 -12.14 -3.91
N THR A 11 7.58 -13.06 -3.11
CA THR A 11 8.31 -14.26 -3.57
C THR A 11 7.46 -15.52 -3.54
N ASP A 12 6.34 -15.52 -2.82
CA ASP A 12 5.43 -16.66 -2.75
C ASP A 12 4.46 -16.68 -3.93
N THR A 13 3.84 -17.84 -4.18
CA THR A 13 2.74 -17.92 -5.14
C THR A 13 1.46 -17.38 -4.49
N LEU A 14 0.83 -16.38 -5.10
CA LEU A 14 -0.44 -15.85 -4.60
C LEU A 14 -1.62 -16.61 -5.19
N LYS A 15 -2.59 -16.96 -4.32
CA LYS A 15 -3.86 -17.58 -4.71
C LYS A 15 -5.02 -16.66 -4.35
N ARG A 16 -5.99 -16.57 -5.26
CA ARG A 16 -7.33 -16.05 -4.93
C ARG A 16 -8.14 -17.21 -4.37
N GLY A 17 -8.83 -16.98 -3.26
CA GLY A 17 -9.65 -18.01 -2.60
C GLY A 17 -11.09 -17.55 -2.37
N GLU A 18 -12.01 -18.49 -2.38
CA GLU A 18 -13.42 -18.34 -1.99
C GLU A 18 -13.82 -19.58 -1.20
N ALA A 19 -14.49 -19.41 -0.04
CA ALA A 19 -14.87 -20.50 0.85
C ALA A 19 -13.72 -21.51 1.12
N MET A 20 -12.51 -20.99 1.38
CA MET A 20 -11.28 -21.78 1.61
C MET A 20 -10.86 -22.71 0.47
N THR A 21 -11.38 -22.49 -0.74
CA THR A 21 -11.01 -23.22 -1.96
C THR A 21 -10.29 -22.28 -2.92
N VAL A 22 -9.28 -22.80 -3.63
CA VAL A 22 -8.51 -22.02 -4.62
C VAL A 22 -9.43 -21.67 -5.80
N ALA A 23 -9.65 -20.38 -6.03
CA ALA A 23 -10.39 -19.84 -7.16
C ALA A 23 -9.47 -19.39 -8.32
N GLY A 24 -8.18 -19.22 -8.07
CA GLY A 24 -7.21 -18.89 -9.11
C GLY A 24 -5.82 -18.57 -8.57
N THR A 25 -4.86 -18.43 -9.49
CA THR A 25 -3.51 -17.93 -9.18
C THR A 25 -3.41 -16.47 -9.61
N VAL A 26 -2.84 -15.63 -8.76
CA VAL A 26 -2.58 -14.22 -9.06
C VAL A 26 -1.09 -14.08 -9.40
N SER A 27 -0.76 -13.41 -10.50
CA SER A 27 0.65 -13.11 -10.79
C SER A 27 1.21 -12.23 -9.69
N ARG A 28 2.42 -12.55 -9.24
CA ARG A 28 3.17 -11.77 -8.25
C ARG A 28 4.05 -10.69 -8.89
N ASP A 29 4.13 -10.65 -10.21
CA ASP A 29 4.98 -9.71 -10.92
C ASP A 29 4.57 -8.27 -10.60
N GLY A 30 5.52 -7.48 -10.11
CA GLY A 30 5.27 -6.10 -9.68
C GLY A 30 4.49 -5.95 -8.36
N LEU A 31 4.25 -7.04 -7.61
CA LEU A 31 3.63 -6.98 -6.28
C LEU A 31 4.68 -6.95 -5.17
N TRP A 32 4.41 -6.11 -4.17
CA TRP A 32 5.31 -5.86 -3.06
C TRP A 32 4.54 -5.92 -1.74
N ARG A 33 5.17 -6.49 -0.70
CA ARG A 33 4.72 -6.43 0.69
C ARG A 33 5.13 -5.09 1.27
N ALA A 34 4.16 -4.24 1.56
CA ALA A 34 4.40 -2.98 2.25
C ALA A 34 4.93 -3.23 3.67
N GLN A 35 5.90 -2.43 4.09
CA GLN A 35 6.42 -2.39 5.46
C GLN A 35 6.30 -0.97 6.03
N THR A 36 6.53 -0.86 7.34
CA THR A 36 6.66 0.40 8.08
C THR A 36 8.08 0.52 8.63
N PRO A 37 8.57 1.74 8.96
CA PRO A 37 7.91 3.04 8.92
C PRO A 37 7.64 3.55 7.50
N GLN A 38 6.56 4.30 7.33
CA GLN A 38 6.22 5.01 6.09
C GLN A 38 6.46 6.50 6.29
N GLY A 39 6.92 7.18 5.24
CA GLY A 39 7.27 8.60 5.31
C GLY A 39 6.60 9.40 4.20
N ALA A 40 6.09 10.58 4.54
CA ALA A 40 5.52 11.53 3.60
C ALA A 40 5.80 12.97 4.01
N ARG A 41 5.71 13.91 3.07
CA ARG A 41 5.69 15.34 3.42
C ARG A 41 4.45 15.62 4.29
N LEU A 42 4.69 16.18 5.48
CA LEU A 42 3.66 16.32 6.51
C LEU A 42 2.46 17.15 6.06
N ASP A 43 2.69 18.26 5.36
CA ASP A 43 1.65 19.13 4.83
C ASP A 43 0.70 18.39 3.87
N LEU A 44 1.27 17.57 2.97
CA LEU A 44 0.52 16.74 2.03
C LEU A 44 -0.21 15.60 2.73
N LEU A 45 0.46 14.88 3.64
CA LEU A 45 -0.14 13.77 4.40
C LEU A 45 -1.34 14.24 5.23
N LEU A 46 -1.18 15.34 5.95
CA LEU A 46 -2.25 15.91 6.77
C LEU A 46 -3.44 16.36 5.91
N ALA A 47 -3.18 16.98 4.76
CA ALA A 47 -4.23 17.37 3.82
C ALA A 47 -4.96 16.14 3.25
N ALA A 48 -4.23 15.08 2.89
CA ALA A 48 -4.79 13.83 2.38
C ALA A 48 -5.70 13.13 3.40
N HIS A 49 -5.27 13.02 4.66
CA HIS A 49 -6.13 12.47 5.72
C HIS A 49 -7.39 13.29 5.97
N ARG A 50 -7.28 14.63 5.98
CA ARG A 50 -8.45 15.51 6.15
C ARG A 50 -9.45 15.35 5.01
N ALA A 51 -8.97 15.22 3.78
CA ALA A 51 -9.82 14.95 2.63
C ALA A 51 -10.49 13.57 2.77
N ALA A 52 -9.71 12.53 3.07
CA ALA A 52 -10.22 11.16 3.24
C ALA A 52 -11.30 11.04 4.33
N ALA A 53 -11.18 11.78 5.43
CA ALA A 53 -12.19 11.80 6.50
C ALA A 53 -13.55 12.35 6.05
N GLY A 54 -13.60 13.14 4.97
CA GLY A 54 -14.82 13.70 4.41
C GLY A 54 -15.50 12.82 3.35
N TYR A 55 -14.90 11.70 2.95
CA TYR A 55 -15.40 10.86 1.85
C TYR A 55 -15.62 9.41 2.28
N THR A 56 -16.66 8.79 1.73
CA THR A 56 -16.77 7.33 1.73
C THR A 56 -16.02 6.81 0.50
N LEU A 57 -14.83 6.26 0.70
CA LEU A 57 -14.08 5.63 -0.37
C LEU A 57 -14.58 4.20 -0.61
N PRO A 58 -14.54 3.70 -1.85
CA PRO A 58 -14.99 2.34 -2.19
C PRO A 58 -14.05 1.23 -1.69
N TYR A 59 -12.93 1.60 -1.05
CA TYR A 59 -11.93 0.71 -0.51
C TYR A 59 -11.39 1.25 0.82
N ALA A 60 -10.87 0.34 1.66
CA ALA A 60 -10.24 0.70 2.91
C ALA A 60 -8.84 1.31 2.67
N LEU A 61 -8.54 2.41 3.35
CA LEU A 61 -7.18 2.96 3.43
C LEU A 61 -6.44 2.21 4.53
N THR A 62 -5.59 1.25 4.15
CA THR A 62 -4.97 0.30 5.08
C THR A 62 -3.69 0.82 5.73
N ASP A 63 -3.04 1.82 5.13
CA ASP A 63 -1.79 2.44 5.58
C ASP A 63 -1.68 3.91 5.07
N ASP A 64 -0.61 4.61 5.45
CA ASP A 64 -0.39 6.01 5.06
C ASP A 64 -0.11 6.14 3.55
N ALA A 65 0.53 5.13 2.94
CA ALA A 65 0.73 5.06 1.50
C ALA A 65 -0.60 5.07 0.74
N ALA A 66 -1.57 4.24 1.15
CA ALA A 66 -2.90 4.22 0.54
C ALA A 66 -3.61 5.58 0.63
N VAL A 67 -3.44 6.31 1.74
CA VAL A 67 -3.99 7.67 1.90
C VAL A 67 -3.36 8.64 0.90
N MET A 68 -2.04 8.56 0.72
CA MET A 68 -1.32 9.40 -0.25
C MET A 68 -1.68 9.06 -1.70
N GLU A 69 -1.82 7.77 -2.03
CA GLU A 69 -2.26 7.29 -3.34
C GLU A 69 -3.67 7.77 -3.68
N ALA A 70 -4.60 7.66 -2.73
CA ALA A 70 -5.98 8.14 -2.89
C ALA A 70 -6.06 9.65 -3.12
N ALA A 71 -5.11 10.43 -2.56
CA ALA A 71 -4.94 11.85 -2.80
C ALA A 71 -4.21 12.18 -4.13
N GLY A 72 -3.86 11.18 -4.94
CA GLY A 72 -3.18 11.34 -6.23
C GLY A 72 -1.68 11.61 -6.11
N HIS A 73 -1.07 11.36 -4.94
CA HIS A 73 0.35 11.53 -4.72
C HIS A 73 1.12 10.24 -5.01
N ALA A 74 2.23 10.35 -5.73
CA ALA A 74 3.11 9.22 -5.97
C ALA A 74 3.79 8.78 -4.66
N VAL A 75 3.83 7.46 -4.43
CA VAL A 75 4.55 6.84 -3.32
C VAL A 75 5.71 6.01 -3.87
N ARG A 76 6.92 6.20 -3.33
CA ARG A 76 8.11 5.48 -3.78
C ARG A 76 8.30 4.21 -2.95
N LEU A 77 8.43 3.08 -3.62
CA LEU A 77 8.99 1.87 -3.01
C LEU A 77 10.49 2.06 -2.81
N VAL A 78 10.96 1.80 -1.59
CA VAL A 78 12.38 1.65 -1.25
C VAL A 78 12.62 0.24 -0.74
N ASP A 79 13.87 -0.21 -0.77
CA ASP A 79 14.21 -1.57 -0.35
C ASP A 79 13.85 -1.77 1.13
N GLY A 80 13.04 -2.79 1.39
CA GLY A 80 12.71 -3.26 2.72
C GLY A 80 13.72 -4.28 3.26
N ASP A 81 13.44 -4.80 4.45
CA ASP A 81 14.25 -5.83 5.10
C ASP A 81 13.32 -6.86 5.77
N GLU A 82 13.56 -8.16 5.53
CA GLU A 82 12.81 -9.24 6.16
C GLU A 82 13.06 -9.35 7.68
N ALA A 83 14.19 -8.82 8.17
CA ALA A 83 14.56 -8.88 9.58
C ALA A 83 14.08 -7.67 10.41
N ALA A 84 13.45 -6.68 9.77
CA ALA A 84 12.96 -5.45 10.41
C ALA A 84 11.66 -5.66 11.20
#